data_AF-A0A7C7Q2H6-F1
#
_entry.id   AF-A0A7C7Q2H6-F1
#
_cell.length_a   1.000
_cell.length_b   1.000
_cell.length_c   1.000
_cell.angle_alpha   90.00
_cell.angle_beta   90.00
_cell.angle_gamma   90.00
#
_symmetry.space_group_name_H-M   'P 1'
#
loop_
_entity.id
_entity.type
_entity.pdbx_description
1 polymer ?
#
loop_
_entity_poly.entity_id
_entity_poly.type
_entity_poly.pdbx_seq_one_letter_code
_entity_poly.pdbx_strand_id
1 'polypeptide(L)' 'MVKIVVCGALGRMGRRIIELSVEDPLVDVVGGV' A
#
# COMPACT_ATOMS: atom_id res chain seq x y z
N MET A 1 1.72 -4.32 -13.46
CA MET A 1 1.84 -3.36 -12.34
C MET A 1 0.46 -2.77 -12.08
N VAL A 2 -0.12 -3.11 -10.94
CA VAL A 2 -1.44 -2.71 -10.47
C VAL A 2 -1.26 -1.55 -9.50
N LYS A 3 -1.93 -0.44 -9.79
CA LYS A 3 -1.84 0.77 -8.96
C LYS A 3 -2.98 0.79 -7.95
N ILE A 4 -2.65 0.94 -6.67
CA ILE A 4 -3.63 0.92 -5.58
C ILE A 4 -3.50 2.15 -4.68
N VAL A 5 -4.61 2.50 -4.03
CA VAL A 5 -4.68 3.52 -2.98
C VAL A 5 -5.10 2.85 -1.69
N VAL A 6 -4.42 3.18 -0.59
CA VAL A 6 -4.69 2.59 0.72
C VAL A 6 -5.46 3.58 1.59
N CYS A 7 -6.72 3.27 1.92
CA CYS A 7 -7.49 4.03 2.92
C CYS A 7 -7.13 3.55 4.34
N GLY A 8 -6.99 4.50 5.28
CA GLY A 8 -6.49 4.24 6.62
C GLY A 8 -4.98 4.01 6.67
N ALA A 9 -4.21 4.71 5.82
CA ALA A 9 -2.77 4.50 5.66
C ALA A 9 -1.97 4.68 6.98
N LEU A 10 -2.47 5.52 7.89
CA LEU A 10 -1.87 5.75 9.21
C LEU A 10 -2.17 4.64 10.24
N GLY A 11 -3.19 3.82 9.98
CA GLY A 11 -3.56 2.71 10.85
C GLY A 11 -2.56 1.55 10.77
N ARG A 12 -2.60 0.67 11.78
CA ARG A 12 -1.70 -0.51 11.85
C ARG A 12 -1.78 -1.39 10.60
N MET A 13 -2.99 -1.59 10.08
CA MET A 13 -3.24 -2.34 8.84
C MET A 13 -2.69 -1.60 7.61
N GLY A 14 -3.01 -0.31 7.46
CA GLY A 14 -2.60 0.47 6.29
C GLY A 14 -1.08 0.53 6.14
N ARG A 15 -0.36 0.78 7.25
CA ARG A 15 1.11 0.71 7.26
C ARG A 15 1.63 -0.66 6.82
N ARG A 16 1.01 -1.74 7.31
CA ARG A 16 1.45 -3.10 6.96
C ARG A 16 1.22 -3.43 5.48
N ILE A 17 0.14 -2.93 4.89
CA ILE A 17 -0.14 -3.08 3.45
C ILE A 17 0.92 -2.35 2.62
N ILE A 18 1.29 -1.13 3.04
CA ILE A 18 2.31 -0.34 2.36
C ILE A 18 3.67 -1.04 2.45
N GLU A 19 4.06 -1.56 3.63
CA GLU A 19 5.29 -2.33 3.80
C GLU A 19 5.35 -3.55 2.86
N LEU A 20 4.29 -4.35 2.82
CA LEU A 20 4.22 -5.55 1.97
C LEU A 20 4.23 -5.21 0.48
N SER A 21 3.69 -4.06 0.09
CA SER A 21 3.70 -3.64 -1.33
C SER A 21 5.10 -3.39 -1.89
N VAL A 22 6.09 -3.10 -1.03
CA VAL A 22 7.49 -2.93 -1.46
C VAL A 22 8.11 -4.25 -1.91
N GLU A 23 7.62 -5.38 -1.39
CA GLU A 23 8.11 -6.71 -1.72
C GLU A 23 7.43 -7.32 -2.96
N ASP A 24 6.30 -6.77 -3.40
CA ASP A 24 5.53 -7.28 -4.54
C ASP A 24 5.72 -6.39 -5.80
N PRO A 25 6.50 -6.83 -6.81
CA PRO A 25 6.76 -6.05 -8.02
C PRO A 25 5.52 -5.86 -8.90
N LEU A 26 4.42 -6.56 -8.62
CA LEU A 26 3.16 -6.40 -9.34
C LEU A 26 2.30 -5.28 -8.76
N VAL A 27 2.60 -4.76 -7.57
CA VAL A 27 1.78 -3.76 -6.87
C VAL A 27 2.55 -2.46 -6.69
N ASP A 28 1.89 -1.33 -6.99
CA ASP A 28 2.44 0.01 -6.80
C ASP A 28 1.42 0.85 -6.00
N VAL A 29 1.80 1.26 -4.78
CA VAL A 29 0.95 2.10 -3.94
C VAL A 29 1.16 3.55 -4.33
N VAL A 30 0.16 4.15 -4.98
CA VAL A 30 0.24 5.50 -5.54
C VAL A 30 -0.32 6.58 -4.63
N GLY A 31 -0.92 6.20 -3.50
CA GLY A 31 -1.46 7.14 -2.53
C GLY A 31 -2.05 6.45 -1.29
N GLY A 32 -2.19 7.22 -0.23
CA GLY A 32 -2.84 6.80 1.01
C GLY A 32 -3.75 7.90 1.54
N VAL A 33 -4.95 7.50 1.98
CA VAL A 33 -5.95 8.36 2.64
C VAL A 33 -6.01 8.00 4.13
#